data_AF-A0A6L5GGK2-F1
#
_entry.id   AF-A0A6L5GGK2-F1
#
_cell.length_a   1.000
_cell.length_b   1.000
_cell.length_c   1.000
_cell.angle_alpha   90.00
_cell.angle_beta   90.00
_cell.angle_gamma   90.00
#
_symmetry.space_group_name_H-M   'P 1'
#
loop_
_entity.id
_entity.type
_entity.pdbx_description
1 polymer ?
#
loop_
_entity_poly.entity_id
_entity_poly.type
_entity_poly.pdbx_seq_one_letter_code
_entity_poly.pdbx_strand_id
1 'polypeptide(L)'
;MTLRFADGLPVLGYREVADRTLAFAWHWHEPTFRLTFTEHTPPLLGHVTHLDCLPRFAAAPDYAAWLDDERTRAVLDRAIDLWRRKERVFRDCEG
;
A
#
# COMPACT_ATOMS: atom_id res chain seq x y z
N MET A 1 10.47 -8.40 14.72
CA MET A 1 10.00 -8.21 13.32
C MET A 1 11.01 -7.34 12.60
N THR A 2 11.42 -7.68 11.38
CA THR A 2 12.28 -6.79 10.57
C THR A 2 11.40 -5.80 9.83
N LEU A 3 11.48 -4.51 10.17
CA LEU A 3 10.84 -3.45 9.39
C LEU A 3 11.47 -3.42 8.00
N ARG A 4 10.64 -3.59 6.98
CA ARG A 4 11.05 -3.44 5.59
C ARG A 4 10.68 -2.04 5.12
N PHE A 5 11.53 -1.46 4.28
CA PHE A 5 11.34 -0.12 3.73
C PHE A 5 11.23 -0.18 2.22
N ALA A 6 10.29 0.57 1.64
CA ALA A 6 10.18 0.80 0.22
C ALA A 6 10.27 2.31 -0.02
N ASP A 7 11.31 2.74 -0.75
CA ASP A 7 11.67 4.16 -0.93
C ASP A 7 11.73 4.96 0.38
N GLY A 8 12.32 4.38 1.42
CA GLY A 8 12.47 5.03 2.72
C GLY A 8 11.21 5.07 3.59
N LEU A 9 10.09 4.48 3.14
CA LEU A 9 8.85 4.41 3.90
C LEU A 9 8.66 3.01 4.53
N PRO A 10 8.14 2.92 5.77
CA PRO A 10 7.90 1.65 6.42
C PRO A 10 6.78 0.87 5.70
N VAL A 11 7.08 -0.37 5.31
CA VAL A 11 6.13 -1.27 4.68
C VAL A 11 5.28 -1.94 5.75
N LEU A 12 3.98 -1.70 5.73
CA LEU A 12 3.03 -2.33 6.66
C LEU A 12 2.56 -3.70 6.19
N GLY A 13 2.70 -3.99 4.90
CA GLY A 13 2.37 -5.30 4.37
C GLY A 13 2.59 -5.44 2.87
N TYR A 14 2.43 -6.68 2.43
CA TYR A 14 2.48 -7.07 1.03
C TYR A 14 1.15 -7.69 0.60
N ARG A 15 0.90 -7.69 -0.71
CA ARG A 15 -0.20 -8.42 -1.34
C ARG A 15 0.14 -8.73 -2.78
N GLU A 16 -0.17 -9.95 -3.20
CA GLU A 16 -0.15 -10.31 -4.61
C GLU A 16 -1.48 -9.93 -5.27
N VAL A 17 -1.40 -9.25 -6.41
CA VAL A 17 -2.54 -8.83 -7.24
C VAL A 17 -2.19 -9.08 -8.69
N ALA A 18 -2.93 -9.99 -9.34
CA ALA A 18 -2.71 -10.40 -10.73
C ALA A 18 -1.24 -10.73 -11.02
N ASP A 19 -0.70 -11.71 -10.28
CA ASP A 19 0.68 -12.22 -10.40
C ASP A 19 1.79 -11.20 -10.12
N ARG A 20 1.45 -10.07 -9.47
CA ARG A 20 2.43 -9.05 -9.08
C ARG A 20 2.38 -8.78 -7.59
N THR A 21 3.55 -8.75 -6.96
CA THR A 21 3.65 -8.43 -5.54
C THR A 21 3.72 -6.93 -5.32
N LEU A 22 2.78 -6.42 -4.53
CA LEU A 22 2.68 -5.02 -4.11
C LEU A 22 3.15 -4.85 -2.66
N ALA A 23 3.97 -3.84 -2.42
CA ALA A 23 4.34 -3.35 -1.11
C ALA A 23 3.50 -2.12 -0.75
N PHE A 24 2.91 -2.13 0.45
CA PHE A 24 2.10 -1.04 1.00
C PHE A 24 2.93 -0.28 2.03
N ALA A 25 3.53 0.82 1.59
CA ALA A 25 4.41 1.63 2.43
C ALA A 25 3.64 2.83 2.99
N TRP A 26 3.70 3.02 4.31
CA TRP A 26 2.94 4.06 4.98
C TRP A 26 3.71 5.39 4.98
N HIS A 27 3.06 6.46 4.53
CA HIS A 27 3.53 7.81 4.84
C HIS A 27 3.25 8.11 6.31
N TRP A 28 4.30 8.12 7.13
CA TRP A 28 4.20 8.26 8.57
C TRP A 28 3.33 9.47 8.96
N HIS A 29 2.33 9.23 9.82
CA HIS A 29 1.28 10.19 10.23
C HIS A 29 0.29 10.67 9.15
N GLU A 30 0.37 10.19 7.92
CA GLU A 30 -0.60 10.53 6.87
C GLU A 30 -1.54 9.36 6.57
N PRO A 31 -2.82 9.59 6.24
CA PRO A 31 -3.74 8.53 5.82
C PRO A 31 -3.52 8.13 4.36
N THR A 32 -2.26 7.86 4.03
CA THR A 32 -1.78 7.57 2.68
C THR A 32 -0.83 6.37 2.68
N PHE A 33 -1.07 5.43 1.78
CA PHE A 33 -0.10 4.41 1.40
C PHE A 33 0.51 4.74 0.04
N ARG A 34 1.82 4.56 -0.07
CA ARG A 34 2.53 4.47 -1.33
C ARG A 34 2.63 3.00 -1.73
N LEU A 35 2.20 2.70 -2.95
CA LEU A 35 2.16 1.34 -3.48
C LEU A 35 3.26 1.15 -4.52
N THR A 36 4.08 0.14 -4.30
CA THR A 36 5.16 -0.21 -5.20
C THR A 36 5.13 -1.69 -5.59
N PHE A 37 5.45 -1.98 -6.83
CA PHE A 37 5.80 -3.32 -7.27
C PHE A 37 7.18 -3.68 -6.73
N THR A 38 7.33 -4.90 -6.20
CA THR A 38 8.62 -5.38 -5.72
C THR A 38 9.56 -5.84 -6.84
N GLU A 39 9.02 -6.08 -8.04
CA GLU A 39 9.72 -6.76 -9.14
C GLU A 39 9.83 -5.92 -10.43
N HIS A 40 9.22 -4.73 -10.48
CA HIS A 40 9.13 -3.92 -11.71
C HIS A 40 9.77 -2.52 -11.58
N THR A 41 10.18 -1.94 -12.71
CA THR A 41 10.70 -0.56 -12.80
C THR A 41 9.95 0.22 -13.91
N PRO A 42 9.42 1.42 -13.63
CA PRO A 42 9.44 2.09 -12.33
C PRO A 42 8.58 1.35 -11.30
N PRO A 43 8.99 1.29 -10.02
CA PRO A 43 8.28 0.46 -9.05
C PRO A 43 6.93 1.08 -8.64
N LEU A 44 6.69 2.35 -8.89
CA LEU A 44 5.53 3.08 -8.35
C LEU A 44 4.25 2.73 -9.10
N LEU A 45 3.35 2.00 -8.44
CA LEU A 45 1.99 1.77 -8.94
C LEU A 45 1.10 2.99 -8.68
N GLY A 46 1.26 3.66 -7.53
CA GLY A 46 0.45 4.82 -7.16
C GLY A 46 0.31 4.99 -5.66
N HIS A 47 -0.75 5.67 -5.24
CA HIS A 47 -1.05 5.95 -3.84
C HIS A 47 -2.49 5.57 -3.48
N VAL A 48 -2.71 5.02 -2.29
CA VAL A 48 -4.04 4.98 -1.69
C VAL A 48 -4.12 6.12 -0.68
N THR A 49 -5.09 7.01 -0.84
CA THR A 49 -5.29 8.20 -0.01
C THR A 49 -6.63 8.13 0.72
N HIS A 50 -6.88 9.08 1.63
CA HIS A 50 -8.15 9.23 2.33
C HIS A 50 -8.55 7.98 3.13
N LEU A 51 -7.57 7.25 3.67
CA LEU A 51 -7.78 6.00 4.41
C LEU A 51 -8.65 6.15 5.67
N ASP A 52 -8.77 7.37 6.21
CA ASP A 52 -9.62 7.67 7.36
C ASP A 52 -11.12 7.82 7.03
N CYS A 53 -11.45 8.06 5.75
CA CYS A 53 -12.82 8.36 5.33
C CYS A 53 -13.26 7.43 4.21
N LEU A 54 -13.02 7.84 2.96
CA LEU A 54 -13.35 7.10 1.76
C LEU A 54 -12.05 6.84 0.98
N PRO A 55 -11.44 5.65 1.16
CA PRO A 55 -10.20 5.28 0.51
C PRO A 55 -10.29 5.44 -1.00
N ARG A 56 -9.32 6.16 -1.58
CA ARG A 56 -9.24 6.40 -3.02
C ARG A 56 -7.87 6.00 -3.53
N PHE A 57 -7.86 5.29 -4.65
CA PHE A 57 -6.64 4.91 -5.32
C PHE A 57 -6.30 5.93 -6.42
N ALA A 58 -5.11 6.50 -6.34
CA ALA A 58 -4.54 7.43 -7.30
C ALA A 58 -3.37 6.73 -8.01
N ALA A 59 -3.63 6.27 -9.23
CA ALA A 59 -2.64 5.56 -10.04
C ALA A 59 -1.49 6.47 -10.49
N ALA A 60 -0.28 5.92 -10.56
CA ALA A 60 0.80 6.53 -11.30
C ALA A 60 0.54 6.43 -12.81
N PRO A 61 0.96 7.42 -13.62
CA PRO A 61 0.69 7.44 -15.06
C PRO A 61 1.23 6.19 -15.77
N ASP A 62 2.38 5.67 -15.35
CA ASP A 62 3.03 4.49 -15.94
C ASP A 62 2.19 3.20 -15.82
N TYR A 63 1.30 3.11 -14.84
CA TYR A 63 0.52 1.90 -14.56
C TYR A 63 -1.00 2.11 -14.60
N ALA A 64 -1.47 3.29 -15.01
CA ALA A 64 -2.89 3.58 -15.16
C ALA A 64 -3.61 2.55 -16.05
N ALA A 65 -2.97 2.11 -17.13
CA ALA A 65 -3.54 1.13 -18.06
C ALA A 65 -3.58 -0.31 -17.52
N TRP A 66 -2.82 -0.62 -16.48
CA TRP A 66 -2.85 -1.95 -15.85
C TRP A 66 -4.00 -2.11 -14.86
N LEU A 67 -4.61 -1.00 -14.42
CA LEU A 67 -5.66 -1.01 -13.42
C LEU A 67 -7.03 -1.19 -14.07
N ASP A 68 -7.74 -2.19 -13.58
CA ASP A 68 -9.17 -2.37 -13.79
C ASP A 68 -9.89 -2.32 -12.43
N ASP A 69 -11.22 -2.42 -12.45
CA ASP A 69 -12.05 -2.34 -11.26
C ASP A 69 -11.72 -3.44 -10.24
N GLU A 70 -11.36 -4.64 -10.71
CA GLU A 70 -11.05 -5.79 -9.86
C GLU A 70 -9.73 -5.58 -9.12
N ARG A 71 -8.67 -5.22 -9.84
CA ARG A 71 -7.35 -4.93 -9.26
C ARG A 71 -7.41 -3.73 -8.32
N THR A 72 -8.14 -2.68 -8.72
CA THR A 72 -8.33 -1.49 -7.88
C THR A 72 -9.03 -1.84 -6.58
N ARG A 73 -10.09 -2.66 -6.63
CA ARG A 73 -10.79 -3.13 -5.44
C ARG A 73 -9.89 -3.98 -4.54
N ALA A 74 -9.13 -4.93 -5.11
CA ALA A 74 -8.20 -5.76 -4.35
C ALA A 74 -7.14 -4.92 -3.62
N VAL A 75 -6.62 -3.89 -4.29
CA VAL A 75 -5.70 -2.91 -3.71
C VAL A 75 -6.34 -2.15 -2.55
N LEU A 76 -7.55 -1.61 -2.74
CA LEU A 76 -8.27 -0.84 -1.73
C LEU A 76 -8.65 -1.69 -0.51
N ASP A 77 -9.19 -2.90 -0.72
CA ASP A 77 -9.56 -3.82 0.35
C ASP A 77 -8.35 -4.14 1.25
N ARG A 78 -7.19 -4.37 0.63
CA ARG A 78 -5.96 -4.62 1.39
C ARG A 78 -5.47 -3.37 2.13
N ALA A 79 -5.51 -2.21 1.49
CA ALA A 79 -5.10 -0.96 2.11
C ALA A 79 -5.96 -0.64 3.34
N ILE A 80 -7.28 -0.85 3.25
CA ILE A 80 -8.22 -0.67 4.37
C ILE A 80 -7.90 -1.63 5.52
N ASP A 81 -7.67 -2.91 5.21
CA ASP A 81 -7.32 -3.91 6.21
C ASP A 81 -6.03 -3.55 6.95
N LEU A 82 -4.99 -3.14 6.21
CA LEU A 82 -3.72 -2.69 6.80
C LEU A 82 -3.89 -1.42 7.64
N TRP A 83 -4.65 -0.43 7.15
CA TRP A 83 -4.92 0.81 7.88
C TRP A 83 -5.59 0.56 9.23
N ARG A 84 -6.61 -0.32 9.26
CA ARG A 84 -7.33 -0.68 10.49
C ARG A 84 -6.45 -1.46 11.48
N ARG A 85 -5.48 -2.23 10.98
CA ARG A 85 -4.59 -3.05 11.82
C ARG A 85 -3.32 -2.34 12.26
N LYS A 86 -2.94 -1.22 11.64
CA LYS A 86 -1.67 -0.52 11.91
C LYS A 86 -1.45 -0.26 13.40
N GLU A 87 -2.49 0.15 14.13
CA GLU A 87 -2.39 0.48 15.56
C GLU A 87 -2.03 -0.73 16.42
N ARG A 88 -2.46 -1.94 16.02
CA ARG A 88 -2.05 -3.18 16.68
C ARG A 88 -0.58 -3.50 16.42
N VAL A 89 -0.13 -3.34 15.17
CA VAL A 89 1.26 -3.59 14.76
C VAL A 89 2.24 -2.70 15.53
N PHE A 90 1.89 -1.44 15.77
CA PHE A 90 2.74 -0.54 16.57
C PHE A 90 2.64 -0.80 18.08
N ARG A 91 1.46 -1.17 18.60
CA ARG A 91 1.30 -1.51 20.03
C ARG A 91 2.11 -2.74 20.43
N ASP A 92 2.24 -3.73 19.55
CA ASP A 92 3.09 -4.91 19.78
C ASP A 92 4.60 -4.63 19.63
N CYS A 93 5.00 -3.44 19.14
CA CYS A 93 6.41 -3.05 18.99
C CYS A 93 6.96 -2.20 20.15
N GLU A 94 6.10 -1.66 21.02
CA GLU A 94 6.50 -0.94 22.25
C GLU A 94 6.64 -1.85 23.48
N GLY A 95 6.89 -3.15 23.26
CA GLY A 95 7.12 -4.16 24.30
C GLY A 95 8.60 -4.45 24.53
#